data_AF-A0AAD8T2A3-F1
#
_entry.id   AF-A0AAD8T2A3-F1
#
_cell.length_a   1.000
_cell.length_b   1.000
_cell.length_c   1.000
_cell.angle_alpha   90.00
_cell.angle_beta   90.00
_cell.angle_gamma   90.00
#
_symmetry.space_group_name_H-M   'P 1'
#
loop_
_entity.id
_entity.type
_entity.pdbx_description
1 polymer ?
#
loop_
_entity_poly.entity_id
_entity_poly.type
_entity_poly.pdbx_seq_one_letter_code
_entity_poly.pdbx_strand_id
1 'polypeptide(L)'
;MLFLLVARPFMLTAGIGQIRFGDTCAEAKNFFAREMTRPDERSAAMMVLEVNAEIAPRDVKGDRSKSVLFDACRLAKSLLELQPGKRWRLIRVVWVEMLCYAASNCRSNFHAKQLSNGGELLTVVWFLMTHLGMGEQYRIESGHARAKLIVEKN
;
A
#
# COMPACT_ATOMS: atom_id res chain seq x y z
N MET A 1 -2.48 -0.92 -3.62
CA MET A 1 -1.00 -0.78 -3.63
C MET A 1 -0.23 -2.03 -4.07
N LEU A 2 -0.89 -3.17 -4.39
CA LEU A 2 -0.21 -4.40 -4.82
C LEU A 2 0.74 -4.22 -6.00
N PHE A 3 0.38 -3.38 -6.98
CA PHE A 3 1.26 -3.06 -8.12
C PHE A 3 2.66 -2.64 -7.68
N LEU A 4 2.78 -1.73 -6.70
CA LEU A 4 4.07 -1.27 -6.21
C LEU A 4 4.86 -2.40 -5.53
N LEU A 5 4.20 -3.30 -4.79
CA LEU A 5 4.87 -4.44 -4.15
C LEU A 5 5.46 -5.43 -5.17
N VAL A 6 4.85 -5.56 -6.35
CA VAL A 6 5.24 -6.55 -7.37
C VAL A 6 6.15 -5.94 -8.43
N ALA A 7 5.71 -4.84 -9.05
CA ALA A 7 6.39 -4.23 -10.19
C ALA A 7 7.47 -3.24 -9.77
N ARG A 8 7.33 -2.59 -8.60
CA ARG A 8 8.22 -1.50 -8.14
C ARG A 8 8.60 -1.63 -6.65
N PRO A 9 9.08 -2.81 -6.19
CA PRO A 9 9.26 -3.09 -4.76
C PRO A 9 10.21 -2.11 -4.05
N PHE A 10 11.15 -1.51 -4.78
CA PHE A 10 12.10 -0.51 -4.27
C PHE A 10 11.44 0.85 -3.92
N MET A 11 10.22 1.12 -4.43
CA MET A 11 9.50 2.36 -4.12
C MET A 11 8.74 2.31 -2.80
N LEU A 12 8.62 1.13 -2.19
CA LEU A 12 8.10 0.96 -0.85
C LEU A 12 9.27 0.63 0.09
N THR A 13 9.22 1.08 1.34
CA THR A 13 10.21 0.69 2.35
C THR A 13 10.34 -0.83 2.42
N ALA A 14 11.57 -1.33 2.37
CA ALA A 14 11.86 -2.75 2.50
C ALA A 14 11.27 -3.28 3.81
N GLY A 15 10.31 -4.19 3.70
CA GLY A 15 9.63 -4.81 4.82
C GLY A 15 9.09 -6.17 4.39
N ILE A 16 8.22 -6.77 5.21
CA ILE A 16 7.66 -8.11 4.92
C ILE A 16 6.58 -8.12 3.81
N GLY A 17 6.51 -7.06 2.98
CA GLY A 17 5.49 -6.90 1.95
C GLY A 17 5.53 -7.98 0.86
N GLN A 18 6.74 -8.37 0.42
CA GLN A 18 6.90 -9.47 -0.55
C GLN A 18 6.51 -10.82 0.03
N ILE A 19 6.86 -11.08 1.31
CA ILE A 19 6.45 -12.30 2.02
C ILE A 19 4.93 -12.36 2.12
N ARG A 20 4.29 -11.29 2.60
CA ARG A 20 2.82 -11.18 2.66
C ARG A 20 2.17 -11.40 1.29
N PHE A 21 2.72 -10.80 0.24
CA PHE A 21 2.22 -10.97 -1.13
C PHE A 21 2.32 -12.43 -1.60
N GLY A 22 3.48 -13.07 -1.43
CA GLY A 22 3.71 -14.46 -1.81
C GLY A 22 2.76 -15.40 -1.08
N ASP A 23 2.67 -15.27 0.24
CA ASP A 23 1.77 -16.05 1.09
C ASP A 23 0.30 -15.85 0.71
N THR A 24 -0.10 -14.61 0.44
CA THR A 24 -1.49 -14.29 0.03
C THR A 24 -1.80 -14.87 -1.33
N CYS A 25 -0.87 -14.82 -2.29
CA CYS A 25 -1.05 -15.43 -3.60
C CYS A 25 -1.17 -16.95 -3.51
N ALA A 26 -0.33 -17.60 -2.70
CA ALA A 26 -0.37 -19.04 -2.50
C ALA A 26 -1.71 -19.46 -1.86
N GLU A 27 -2.14 -18.75 -0.82
CA GLU A 27 -3.42 -19.01 -0.17
C GLU A 27 -4.61 -18.75 -1.09
N ALA A 28 -4.59 -17.66 -1.87
CA ALA A 28 -5.65 -17.35 -2.84
C ALA A 28 -5.75 -18.43 -3.92
N LYS A 29 -4.62 -18.90 -4.47
CA LYS A 29 -4.61 -19.98 -5.45
C LYS A 29 -5.26 -21.25 -4.88
N ASN A 30 -4.87 -21.64 -3.67
CA ASN A 30 -5.44 -22.80 -3.01
C ASN A 30 -6.93 -22.61 -2.69
N PHE A 31 -7.32 -21.42 -2.21
CA PHE A 31 -8.70 -21.08 -1.88
C PHE A 31 -9.61 -21.21 -3.09
N PHE A 32 -9.25 -20.57 -4.21
CA PHE A 32 -10.07 -20.60 -5.42
C PHE A 32 -10.02 -21.94 -6.15
N ALA A 33 -8.88 -22.63 -6.15
CA ALA A 33 -8.74 -23.93 -6.82
C ALA A 33 -9.51 -25.07 -6.15
N ARG A 34 -9.81 -24.97 -4.84
CA ARG A 34 -10.58 -25.99 -4.11
C ARG A 34 -12.02 -26.08 -4.59
N GLU A 35 -12.59 -24.96 -5.00
CA GLU A 35 -13.99 -24.86 -5.41
C GLU A 35 -14.15 -24.82 -6.94
N MET A 36 -13.16 -24.29 -7.68
CA MET A 36 -13.23 -24.14 -9.14
C MET A 36 -11.86 -24.16 -9.83
N THR A 37 -11.78 -24.79 -11.01
CA THR A 37 -10.55 -24.83 -11.82
C THR A 37 -10.15 -23.42 -12.33
N ARG A 38 -11.14 -22.56 -12.58
CA ARG A 38 -11.00 -21.11 -12.88
C ARG A 38 -12.33 -20.39 -12.55
N PRO A 39 -12.49 -19.78 -11.38
CA PRO A 39 -13.68 -19.00 -11.10
C PRO A 39 -13.72 -17.75 -11.97
N ASP A 40 -14.90 -17.43 -12.53
CA ASP A 40 -15.16 -16.09 -13.06
C ASP A 40 -15.19 -15.05 -11.92
N GLU A 41 -15.15 -13.77 -12.27
CA GLU A 41 -15.07 -12.68 -11.29
C GLU A 41 -16.24 -12.68 -10.29
N ARG A 42 -17.46 -13.02 -10.75
CA ARG A 42 -18.66 -13.02 -9.91
C ARG A 42 -18.64 -14.20 -8.94
N SER A 43 -18.25 -15.38 -9.44
CA SER A 43 -18.08 -16.59 -8.63
C SER A 43 -16.99 -16.39 -7.57
N ALA A 44 -15.84 -15.82 -7.94
CA ALA A 44 -14.78 -15.50 -6.99
C ALA A 44 -15.23 -14.49 -5.93
N ALA A 45 -15.98 -13.46 -6.33
CA ALA A 45 -16.53 -12.49 -5.39
C ALA A 45 -17.52 -13.14 -4.40
N MET A 46 -18.37 -14.05 -4.87
CA MET A 46 -19.31 -14.79 -4.02
C MET A 46 -18.55 -15.65 -2.99
N MET A 47 -17.54 -16.42 -3.42
CA MET A 47 -16.71 -17.23 -2.52
C MET A 47 -16.07 -16.38 -1.40
N VAL A 48 -15.52 -15.21 -1.74
CA VAL A 48 -14.95 -14.27 -0.77
C VAL A 48 -15.98 -13.82 0.27
N LEU A 49 -17.24 -13.66 -0.14
CA LEU A 49 -18.34 -13.26 0.73
C LEU A 49 -18.97 -14.41 1.52
N GLU A 50 -18.70 -15.66 1.15
CA GLU A 50 -19.23 -16.84 1.87
C GLU A 50 -18.29 -17.33 2.98
N VAL A 51 -17.01 -16.95 2.95
CA VAL A 51 -16.02 -17.29 3.99
C VAL A 51 -16.54 -17.00 5.40
N ASN A 52 -16.55 -17.98 6.31
CA ASN A 52 -16.87 -17.72 7.71
C ASN A 52 -15.82 -16.77 8.32
N ALA A 53 -16.30 -15.61 8.79
CA ALA A 53 -15.52 -14.49 9.27
C ALA A 53 -15.50 -14.35 10.80
N GLU A 54 -16.14 -15.28 11.52
CA GLU A 54 -16.33 -15.23 12.98
C GLU A 54 -15.02 -15.34 13.76
N ILE A 55 -14.07 -16.14 13.27
CA ILE A 55 -12.78 -16.34 13.91
C ILE A 55 -11.73 -15.49 13.20
N ALA A 56 -10.88 -14.76 13.94
CA ALA A 56 -9.84 -13.96 13.32
C ALA A 56 -8.79 -14.88 12.66
N PRO A 57 -8.30 -14.56 11.45
CA PRO A 57 -7.37 -15.43 10.72
C PRO A 57 -6.09 -15.76 11.51
N ARG A 58 -5.63 -14.81 12.34
CA ARG A 58 -4.50 -14.97 13.25
C ARG A 58 -4.70 -16.12 14.26
N ASP A 59 -5.94 -16.36 14.69
CA ASP A 59 -6.28 -17.34 15.74
C ASP A 59 -6.33 -18.77 15.16
N VAL A 60 -6.57 -18.90 13.84
CA VAL A 60 -6.59 -20.20 13.14
C VAL A 60 -5.19 -20.56 12.60
N LYS A 61 -4.49 -19.56 12.06
CA LYS A 61 -3.27 -19.78 11.27
C LYS A 61 -1.98 -19.64 12.08
N GLY A 62 -2.02 -18.93 13.21
CA GLY A 62 -0.83 -18.58 13.98
C GLY A 62 0.18 -17.79 13.14
N ASP A 63 1.46 -18.03 13.37
CA ASP A 63 2.59 -17.38 12.69
C ASP A 63 3.05 -18.09 11.40
N ARG A 64 2.39 -19.21 11.03
CA ARG A 64 2.79 -20.09 9.92
C ARG A 64 2.72 -19.45 8.55
N SER A 65 1.85 -18.46 8.36
CA SER A 65 1.92 -17.62 7.16
C SER A 65 1.30 -16.24 7.40
N LYS A 66 1.86 -15.25 6.70
CA LYS A 66 1.53 -13.82 6.79
C LYS A 66 0.49 -13.38 5.76
N SER A 67 -0.24 -14.32 5.16
CA SER A 67 -1.31 -14.00 4.21
C SER A 67 -2.38 -13.11 4.86
N VAL A 68 -2.94 -12.21 4.05
CA VAL A 68 -4.04 -11.32 4.44
C VAL A 68 -5.35 -11.66 3.71
N LEU A 69 -5.45 -12.82 3.05
CA LEU A 69 -6.64 -13.17 2.25
C LEU A 69 -7.92 -13.18 3.09
N PHE A 70 -7.91 -13.87 4.22
CA PHE A 70 -9.09 -13.96 5.09
C PHE A 70 -9.39 -12.61 5.77
N ASP A 71 -8.38 -11.82 6.12
CA ASP A 71 -8.59 -10.45 6.60
C ASP A 71 -9.24 -9.58 5.51
N ALA A 72 -8.86 -9.76 4.25
CA ALA A 72 -9.48 -9.09 3.11
C ALA A 72 -10.94 -9.55 2.90
N CYS A 73 -11.25 -10.83 3.10
CA CYS A 73 -12.64 -11.34 3.05
C CYS A 73 -13.50 -10.69 4.15
N ARG A 74 -12.98 -10.63 5.38
CA ARG A 74 -13.65 -9.95 6.51
C ARG A 74 -13.87 -8.47 6.22
N LEU A 75 -12.82 -7.78 5.75
CA LEU A 75 -12.91 -6.36 5.37
C LEU A 75 -13.95 -6.14 4.27
N ALA A 76 -14.01 -7.01 3.26
CA ALA A 76 -15.00 -6.92 2.20
C ALA A 76 -16.43 -6.98 2.76
N LYS A 77 -16.72 -7.91 3.68
CA LYS A 77 -18.03 -8.01 4.36
C LYS A 77 -18.34 -6.74 5.16
N SER A 78 -17.42 -6.29 6.00
CA SER A 78 -17.62 -5.07 6.80
C SER A 78 -17.81 -3.82 5.93
N LEU A 79 -17.13 -3.73 4.78
CA LEU A 79 -17.37 -2.67 3.81
C LEU A 79 -18.80 -2.76 3.24
N LEU A 80 -19.28 -3.97 2.93
CA LEU A 80 -20.62 -4.18 2.40
C LEU A 80 -21.74 -3.84 3.40
N GLU A 81 -21.48 -3.89 4.70
CA GLU A 81 -22.42 -3.45 5.75
C GLU A 81 -22.58 -1.91 5.79
N LEU A 82 -21.60 -1.16 5.26
CA LEU A 82 -21.69 0.29 5.20
C LEU A 82 -22.62 0.75 4.06
N GLN A 83 -23.36 1.84 4.33
CA GLN A 83 -24.07 2.62 3.29
C GLN A 83 -23.12 2.96 2.12
N PRO A 84 -23.55 2.85 0.85
CA PRO A 84 -22.67 3.00 -0.32
C PRO A 84 -21.82 4.29 -0.29
N GLY A 85 -22.41 5.42 0.08
CA GLY A 85 -21.67 6.69 0.19
C GLY A 85 -20.58 6.69 1.27
N LYS A 86 -20.84 6.07 2.42
CA LYS A 86 -19.84 5.92 3.50
C LYS A 86 -18.74 4.94 3.10
N ARG A 87 -19.10 3.83 2.47
CA ARG A 87 -18.17 2.82 1.94
C ARG A 87 -17.17 3.44 0.98
N TRP A 88 -17.64 4.13 -0.06
CA TRP A 88 -16.77 4.74 -1.06
C TRP A 88 -15.92 5.87 -0.49
N ARG A 89 -16.47 6.66 0.46
CA ARG A 89 -15.70 7.68 1.17
C ARG A 89 -14.54 7.06 1.96
N LEU A 90 -14.79 5.98 2.71
CA LEU A 90 -13.76 5.29 3.48
C LEU A 90 -12.67 4.73 2.56
N ILE A 91 -13.05 4.01 1.50
CA ILE A 91 -12.12 3.44 0.52
C ILE A 91 -11.24 4.52 -0.09
N ARG A 92 -11.84 5.66 -0.49
CA ARG A 92 -11.12 6.83 -1.01
C ARG A 92 -10.09 7.35 -0.01
N VAL A 93 -10.49 7.58 1.24
CA VAL A 93 -9.60 8.18 2.26
C VAL A 93 -8.41 7.28 2.51
N VAL A 94 -8.66 5.99 2.77
CA VAL A 94 -7.59 5.00 3.00
C VAL A 94 -6.66 4.91 1.79
N TRP A 95 -7.19 4.92 0.56
CA TRP A 95 -6.34 4.91 -0.64
C TRP A 95 -5.44 6.12 -0.76
N VAL A 96 -5.96 7.32 -0.49
CA VAL A 96 -5.17 8.56 -0.51
C VAL A 96 -4.11 8.53 0.59
N GLU A 97 -4.46 8.11 1.81
CA GLU A 97 -3.52 7.96 2.92
C GLU A 97 -2.39 6.98 2.56
N MET A 98 -2.71 5.83 1.97
CA MET A 98 -1.71 4.86 1.52
C MET A 98 -0.80 5.43 0.43
N LEU A 99 -1.33 6.20 -0.52
CA LEU A 99 -0.54 6.85 -1.56
C LEU A 99 0.41 7.90 -0.98
N CYS A 100 -0.09 8.77 -0.10
CA CYS A 100 0.71 9.78 0.58
C CYS A 100 1.80 9.14 1.45
N TYR A 101 1.45 8.08 2.18
CA TYR A 101 2.39 7.31 2.97
C TYR A 101 3.49 6.71 2.08
N ALA A 102 3.12 6.03 1.00
CA ALA A 102 4.08 5.42 0.08
C ALA A 102 4.96 6.46 -0.60
N ALA A 103 4.41 7.61 -1.00
CA ALA A 103 5.15 8.70 -1.63
C ALA A 103 6.18 9.31 -0.68
N SER A 104 5.82 9.50 0.59
CA SER A 104 6.69 10.09 1.62
C SER A 104 7.79 9.13 2.08
N ASN A 105 7.50 7.84 2.12
CA ASN A 105 8.44 6.81 2.59
C ASN A 105 9.31 6.21 1.46
N CYS A 106 9.01 6.55 0.21
CA CYS A 106 9.88 6.21 -0.91
C CYS A 106 11.12 7.12 -0.90
N ARG A 107 12.31 6.54 -1.02
CA ARG A 107 13.56 7.32 -1.04
C ARG A 107 13.59 8.21 -2.29
N SER A 108 14.04 9.46 -2.13
CA SER A 108 14.06 10.48 -3.19
C SER A 108 14.82 10.03 -4.45
N ASN A 109 15.89 9.24 -4.30
CA ASN A 109 16.65 8.70 -5.43
C ASN A 109 15.82 7.73 -6.29
N PHE A 110 14.87 7.00 -5.70
CA PHE A 110 13.95 6.13 -6.46
C PHE A 110 12.89 6.95 -7.20
N HIS A 111 12.35 8.00 -6.58
CA HIS A 111 11.49 8.96 -7.31
C HIS A 111 12.23 9.60 -8.48
N ALA A 112 13.48 10.03 -8.29
CA ALA A 112 14.30 10.62 -9.34
C ALA A 112 14.56 9.65 -10.49
N LYS A 113 14.87 8.38 -10.18
CA LYS A 113 15.05 7.33 -11.20
C LYS A 113 13.80 7.12 -12.06
N GLN A 114 12.60 7.25 -11.47
CA GLN A 114 11.36 7.05 -12.21
C GLN A 114 11.02 8.22 -13.14
N LEU A 115 11.51 9.44 -12.87
CA LEU A 115 11.36 10.56 -13.80
C LEU A 115 12.04 10.29 -15.14
N SER A 116 13.21 9.67 -15.14
CA SER A 116 13.91 9.28 -16.37
C SER A 116 13.18 8.20 -17.18
N ASN A 117 12.20 7.51 -16.58
CA ASN A 117 11.42 6.44 -17.21
C ASN A 117 9.98 6.86 -17.54
N GLY A 118 9.69 8.17 -17.61
CA GLY A 118 8.36 8.71 -17.94
C GLY A 118 7.53 9.17 -16.75
N GLY A 119 8.07 9.08 -15.53
CA GLY A 119 7.36 9.45 -14.29
C GLY A 119 6.27 8.45 -13.91
N GLU A 120 5.99 8.33 -12.62
CA GLU A 120 4.89 7.48 -12.11
C GLU A 120 3.99 8.29 -11.18
N LEU A 121 2.74 7.85 -11.03
CA LEU A 121 1.75 8.51 -10.16
C LEU A 121 2.31 8.79 -8.76
N LEU A 122 3.06 7.85 -8.18
CA LEU A 122 3.65 8.01 -6.85
C LEU A 122 4.66 9.17 -6.79
N THR A 123 5.42 9.39 -7.86
CA THR A 123 6.34 10.52 -7.99
C THR A 123 5.59 11.84 -8.13
N VAL A 124 4.48 11.86 -8.86
CA VAL A 124 3.60 13.05 -8.94
C VAL A 124 3.01 13.40 -7.58
N VAL A 125 2.52 12.40 -6.84
CA VAL A 125 2.00 12.58 -5.47
C VAL A 125 3.11 13.12 -4.56
N TRP A 126 4.33 12.58 -4.66
CA TRP A 126 5.48 13.09 -3.91
C TRP A 126 5.79 14.56 -4.22
N PHE A 127 5.78 14.97 -5.49
CA PHE A 127 5.95 16.39 -5.86
C PHE A 127 4.85 17.27 -5.32
N LEU A 128 3.58 16.86 -5.41
CA LEU A 128 2.46 17.62 -4.89
C LEU A 128 2.59 17.81 -3.38
N MET A 129 2.90 16.74 -2.64
CA MET A 129 3.11 16.81 -1.20
C MET A 129 4.28 17.72 -0.84
N THR A 130 5.40 17.62 -1.59
CA THR A 130 6.58 18.49 -1.45
C THR A 130 6.21 19.95 -1.66
N HIS A 131 5.47 20.28 -2.73
CA HIS A 131 5.03 21.64 -3.03
C HIS A 131 4.10 22.22 -1.95
N LEU A 132 3.28 21.37 -1.33
CA LEU A 132 2.38 21.76 -0.24
C LEU A 132 3.06 21.73 1.15
N GLY A 133 4.37 21.49 1.22
CA GLY A 133 5.12 21.45 2.48
C GLY A 133 4.85 20.21 3.35
N MET A 134 4.25 19.16 2.78
CA MET A 134 3.83 17.94 3.49
C MET A 134 4.87 16.80 3.42
N GLY A 135 6.16 17.12 3.52
CA GLY A 135 7.24 16.13 3.46
C GLY A 135 8.27 16.31 4.58
N GLU A 136 8.79 15.19 5.10
CA GLU A 136 9.84 15.17 6.14
C GLU A 136 11.09 15.99 5.76
N GLN A 137 11.36 16.12 4.46
CA GLN A 137 12.49 16.90 3.92
C GLN A 137 12.39 18.42 4.17
N TYR A 138 11.23 18.93 4.60
CA TYR A 138 11.01 20.34 4.96
C TYR A 138 10.85 20.59 6.46
N ARG A 139 10.98 19.57 7.32
CA ARG A 139 11.15 19.82 8.76
C ARG A 139 12.53 20.43 8.98
N ILE A 140 12.61 21.75 8.81
CA ILE A 140 13.68 22.55 9.40
C ILE A 140 13.42 22.52 10.90
N GLU A 141 13.85 21.45 11.58
CA GLU A 141 14.13 21.57 13.00
C GLU A 141 15.18 22.69 13.12
N SER A 142 14.94 23.63 14.03
CA SER A 142 15.67 24.90 14.19
C SER A 142 17.13 24.75 14.64
N GLY A 143 17.85 23.74 14.13
CA GLY A 143 19.21 23.38 14.50
C GLY A 143 20.10 22.86 13.37
N HIS A 144 19.62 22.66 12.14
CA HIS A 144 20.52 22.32 11.03
C HIS A 144 21.27 23.56 10.56
N ALA A 145 22.51 23.70 11.03
CA ALA A 145 23.47 24.71 10.62
C ALA A 145 23.54 24.80 9.09
N ARG A 146 22.86 25.80 8.52
CA ARG A 146 23.08 26.22 7.14
C ARG A 146 24.49 26.83 7.10
N ALA A 147 25.40 26.19 6.38
CA ALA A 147 26.74 26.73 6.15
C ALA A 147 26.61 28.17 5.60
N LYS A 148 27.11 29.13 6.37
CA LYS A 148 27.11 30.54 6.00
C LYS A 148 28.28 30.75 5.04
N LEU A 149 27.99 31.03 3.78
CA LEU A 149 29.00 31.43 2.80
C LEU A 149 29.53 32.81 3.21
N ILE A 150 30.77 32.84 3.71
CA ILE A 150 31.52 34.07 3.93
C ILE A 150 32.25 34.35 2.62
N VAL A 151 31.82 35.40 1.91
CA VAL A 151 32.53 35.91 0.73
C VAL A 151 33.44 37.03 1.21
N GLU A 152 34.74 36.77 1.25
CA GLU A 152 35.73 37.84 1.41
C GLU A 152 35.79 38.65 0.11
N LYS A 153 35.64 39.97 0.23
CA LYS A 153 35.88 40.91 -0.87
C LYS A 153 37.37 41.21 -0.90
N ASN A 154 38.02 40.84 -1.99
CA ASN A 154 39.30 41.43 -2.41
C ASN A 154 39.06 42.80 -3.02
#